data_AF-A0A2L0LQM7-F1
#
_entry.id   AF-A0A2L0LQM7-F1
#
_cell.length_a   1.000
_cell.length_b   1.000
_cell.length_c   1.000
_cell.angle_alpha   90.00
_cell.angle_beta   90.00
_cell.angle_gamma   90.00
#
_symmetry.space_group_name_H-M   'P 1'
#
loop_
_entity.id
_entity.type
_entity.pdbx_description
1 polymer ?
#
loop_
_entity_poly.entity_id
_entity_poly.type
_entity_poly.pdbx_seq_one_letter_code
_entity_poly.pdbx_strand_id
1 'polypeptide(L)' 'MARDKFSDLVVFLAVAQERHFTRAAAKLRVTQSAVSYSVRQLESRLGDNLFKGRSDAAADAAGQ' A
#
# COMPACT_ATOMS: atom_id res chain seq x y z
N MET A 1 15.69 15.38 -0.12
CA MET A 1 14.96 14.23 0.48
C MET A 1 14.62 13.22 -0.62
N ALA A 2 15.36 12.12 -0.73
CA ALA A 2 15.10 11.03 -1.69
C ALA A 2 14.95 9.65 -1.00
N ARG A 3 15.03 9.62 0.34
CA ARG A 3 14.92 8.41 1.17
C ARG A 3 13.46 7.96 1.33
N ASP A 4 12.51 8.88 1.11
CA ASP A 4 11.08 8.65 1.30
C ASP A 4 10.46 7.83 0.16
N LYS A 5 10.83 8.08 -1.10
CA LYS A 5 10.28 7.36 -2.28
C LYS A 5 10.44 5.84 -2.21
N PHE A 6 11.62 5.37 -1.83
CA PHE A 6 11.85 3.93 -1.69
C PHE A 6 11.17 3.36 -0.45
N SER A 7 11.03 4.16 0.60
CA SER A 7 10.29 3.77 1.81
C SER A 7 8.81 3.59 1.53
N ASP A 8 8.20 4.45 0.71
CA ASP A 8 6.78 4.35 0.33
C ASP A 8 6.48 3.05 -0.45
N LEU A 9 7.38 2.65 -1.36
CA LEU A 9 7.24 1.40 -2.12
C LEU A 9 7.42 0.16 -1.23
N VAL A 10 8.36 0.20 -0.28
CA VAL A 10 8.56 -0.88 0.70
C VAL A 10 7.34 -1.01 1.61
N VAL A 11 6.79 0.11 2.06
CA VAL A 11 5.55 0.18 2.84
C VAL A 11 4.39 -0.40 2.04
N PHE A 12 4.23 0.01 0.79
CA PHE A 12 3.20 -0.51 -0.10
C PHE A 12 3.32 -2.01 -0.32
N LEU A 13 4.51 -2.53 -0.62
CA LEU A 13 4.75 -3.95 -0.82
C LEU A 13 4.44 -4.76 0.46
N ALA A 14 4.83 -4.25 1.63
CA ALA A 14 4.54 -4.90 2.91
C ALA A 14 3.02 -4.96 3.19
N VAL A 15 2.28 -3.87 2.97
CA VAL A 15 0.81 -3.87 3.09
C VAL A 15 0.16 -4.75 2.02
N ALA A 16 0.73 -4.80 0.82
CA ALA A 16 0.24 -5.64 -0.26
C ALA A 16 0.37 -7.13 0.07
N GLN A 17 1.49 -7.55 0.68
CA GLN A 17 1.74 -8.92 1.13
C GLN A 17 0.91 -9.29 2.37
N GLU A 18 0.91 -8.44 3.40
CA GLU A 18 0.23 -8.75 4.67
C GLU A 18 -1.29 -8.59 4.58
N ARG A 19 -1.80 -7.86 3.56
CA ARG A 19 -3.20 -7.42 3.43
C ARG A 19 -3.75 -6.66 4.64
N HIS A 20 -2.89 -6.25 5.58
CA HIS A 20 -3.27 -5.65 6.85
C HIS A 20 -2.27 -4.57 7.25
N PHE A 21 -2.74 -3.32 7.37
CA PHE A 21 -1.91 -2.15 7.68
C PHE A 21 -1.17 -2.30 9.01
N THR A 22 -1.83 -2.82 10.04
CA THR A 22 -1.22 -3.04 11.36
C THR A 22 -0.11 -4.10 11.36
N ARG A 23 -0.26 -5.20 10.59
CA ARG A 23 0.78 -6.23 10.48
C ARG A 23 1.98 -5.73 9.68
N ALA A 24 1.73 -5.00 8.59
CA ALA A 24 2.79 -4.35 7.82
C ALA A 24 3.58 -3.34 8.67
N ALA A 25 2.89 -2.54 9.51
CA ALA A 25 3.53 -1.62 10.43
C ALA A 25 4.44 -2.33 11.44
N ALA A 26 3.95 -3.44 12.03
CA ALA A 26 4.73 -4.26 12.95
C ALA A 26 5.98 -4.86 12.27
N LYS A 27 5.85 -5.36 11.04
CA LYS A 27 6.95 -5.94 10.26
C LYS A 27 8.02 -4.92 9.89
N LEU A 28 7.60 -3.71 9.55
CA LEU A 28 8.48 -2.59 9.19
C LEU A 28 8.99 -1.80 10.40
N ARG A 29 8.60 -2.18 11.62
CA ARG A 29 8.93 -1.47 12.88
C ARG A 29 8.58 0.02 12.83
N VAL A 30 7.47 0.35 12.20
CA VAL A 30 6.94 1.72 12.10
C VAL A 30 5.55 1.78 12.71
N THR A 31 5.04 3.00 12.92
CA THR A 31 3.66 3.20 13.36
C THR A 31 2.69 2.98 12.21
N GLN A 32 1.46 2.55 12.52
CA GLN A 32 0.39 2.46 11.53
C GLN A 32 0.14 3.81 10.84
N SER A 33 0.25 4.92 11.58
CA SER A 33 0.09 6.28 11.03
C SER A 33 1.15 6.59 9.97
N ALA A 34 2.40 6.17 10.17
CA ALA A 34 3.46 6.31 9.17
C ALA A 34 3.19 5.45 7.93
N VAL A 35 2.72 4.21 8.10
CA VAL A 35 2.31 3.34 6.99
C VAL A 35 1.18 3.98 6.18
N SER A 36 0.15 4.47 6.86
CA SER A 36 -1.00 5.10 6.22
C SER A 36 -0.61 6.38 5.47
N TYR A 37 0.29 7.20 6.05
CA TYR A 37 0.83 8.40 5.42
C TYR A 37 1.62 8.07 4.14
N SER A 38 2.55 7.11 4.21
CA SER A 38 3.33 6.66 3.05
C SER A 38 2.46 6.09 1.93
N VAL A 39 1.45 5.28 2.29
CA VAL A 39 0.48 4.77 1.31
C VAL A 39 -0.30 5.92 0.66
N ARG A 40 -0.82 6.86 1.45
CA ARG A 40 -1.58 7.99 0.92
C ARG A 40 -0.73 8.92 0.05
N GLN A 41 0.55 9.08 0.39
CA GLN A 41 1.49 9.83 -0.42
C GLN A 41 1.80 9.12 -1.75
N LEU A 42 1.88 7.79 -1.74
CA LEU A 42 2.04 6.98 -2.94
C LEU A 42 0.79 7.05 -3.83
N GLU A 43 -0.41 6.92 -3.25
CA GLU A 43 -1.69 7.09 -3.94
C GLU A 43 -1.83 8.48 -4.55
N SER A 44 -1.50 9.53 -3.79
CA SER A 44 -1.55 10.92 -4.29
C SER A 44 -0.56 11.17 -5.44
N ARG A 45 0.50 10.39 -5.55
CA ARG A 45 1.48 10.49 -6.64
C ARG A 45 1.10 9.69 -7.87
N LEU A 46 0.44 8.54 -7.67
CA LEU A 46 -0.10 7.74 -8.77
C LEU A 46 -1.43 8.29 -9.29
N GLY A 47 -2.12 9.11 -8.50
CA GLY A 47 -3.46 9.60 -8.83
C GLY A 47 -4.55 8.54 -8.68
N ASP A 48 -4.23 7.41 -8.04
CA ASP A 48 -5.09 6.23 -7.98
C ASP A 48 -5.16 5.64 -6.58
N ASN A 49 -6.26 4.96 -6.27
CA ASN A 49 -6.48 4.37 -4.96
C ASN A 49 -6.05 2.89 -4.98
N LEU A 50 -4.76 2.70 -4.70
CA LEU A 50 -4.03 1.44 -4.75
C LEU A 50 -4.68 0.29 -3.96
N PHE A 51 -5.50 0.61 -2.94
CA PHE A 51 -6.18 -0.39 -2.12
C PHE A 51 -7.69 -0.50 -2.35
N LYS A 52 -8.34 0.47 -3.02
CA LYS A 52 -9.77 0.36 -3.37
C LYS A 52 -10.04 -0.71 -4.43
N GLY A 53 -9.09 -1.02 -5.32
CA GLY A 53 -9.22 -2.03 -6.38
C GLY A 53 -9.03 -3.50 -5.97
N ARG A 54 -8.67 -3.79 -4.71
CA ARG A 54 -8.42 -5.18 -4.25
C ARG A 54 -9.72 -5.99 -4.05
N SER A 55 -10.87 -5.33 -3.97
CA SER A 55 -12.15 -6.02 -3.88
C SER A 55 -12.71 -6.45 -5.24
N ASP A 56 -12.17 -5.94 -6.35
CA ASP A 56 -12.72 -6.13 -7.70
C ASP A 56 -11.70 -6.62 -8.76
N ALA A 57 -10.38 -6.53 -8.54
CA ALA A 57 -9.40 -7.10 -9.47
C ALA A 57 -9.32 -8.64 -9.50
N ALA A 58 -10.17 -9.33 -8.71
CA ALA A 58 -10.42 -10.78 -8.86
C ALA A 58 -11.72 -11.09 -9.66
N ALA A 59 -12.46 -10.07 -10.10
CA ALA A 59 -13.75 -10.25 -10.79
C ALA A 59 -13.69 -10.03 -12.31
N ASP A 60 -12.62 -9.46 -12.88
CA ASP A 60 -12.52 -9.22 -14.33
C ASP A 60 -11.67 -10.26 -15.09
N ALA A 61 -11.33 -11.39 -14.44
CA ALA A 61 -10.66 -12.53 -15.09
C ALA A 61 -11.52 -13.81 -15.13
N ALA A 62 -12.85 -13.66 -15.00
CA ALA A 62 -13.82 -14.71 -15.35
C ALA A 62 -14.60 -14.22 -16.58
N GLY A 63 -14.40 -14.89 -17.71
CA GLY A 63 -14.83 -14.58 -19.07
C GLY A 63 -16.30 -14.12 -19.24
N GLN A 64 -16.66 -13.34 -20.26
CA GLN A 64 -16.40 -13.56 -21.70
C GLN A 64 -16.34 -15.04 -22.10
#